data_AF-A0A0F8VKZ5-F1
#
_entry.id   AF-A0A0F8VKZ5-F1
#
_cell.length_a   1.000
_cell.length_b   1.000
_cell.length_c   1.000
_cell.angle_alpha   90.00
_cell.angle_beta   90.00
_cell.angle_gamma   90.00
#
_symmetry.space_group_name_H-M   'P 1'
#
loop_
_entity.id
_entity.type
_entity.pdbx_description
1 polymer ?
#
loop_
_entity_poly.entity_id
_entity_poly.type
_entity_poly.pdbx_seq_one_letter_code
_entity_poly.pdbx_strand_id
1 'polypeptide(L)' 'LLDRLTPRQRDAILLAKNHGYYEWPRKINASQLAEYMNITKSTLVEHLRKAENALMHQILIGF' A
#
# COMPACT_ATOMS: atom_id res chain seq x y z
N LEU A 1 13.27 1.55 5.38
CA LEU A 1 12.17 2.16 4.58
C LEU A 1 10.82 1.97 5.28
N LEU A 2 10.42 0.74 5.60
CA LEU A 2 9.11 0.47 6.20
C LEU A 2 8.94 1.02 7.64
N ASP A 3 10.01 1.34 8.35
CA ASP A 3 9.96 1.81 9.75
C ASP A 3 9.35 3.22 9.91
N ARG A 4 9.17 3.96 8.80
CA ARG A 4 8.48 5.27 8.80
C ARG A 4 7.02 5.20 8.38
N LEU A 5 6.53 4.01 8.03
CA LEU A 5 5.12 3.80 7.76
C LEU A 5 4.40 3.53 9.09
N THR A 6 3.17 4.03 9.21
CA THR A 6 2.30 3.56 10.29
C THR A 6 1.98 2.08 10.08
N PRO A 7 1.59 1.32 11.13
CA PRO A 7 1.26 -0.09 10.99
C PRO A 7 0.26 -0.36 9.86
N ARG A 8 -0.81 0.45 9.76
CA ARG A 8 -1.83 0.31 8.71
C ARG A 8 -1.30 0.60 7.30
N GLN A 9 -0.40 1.57 7.15
CA GLN A 9 0.25 1.87 5.86
C GLN A 9 1.17 0.75 5.43
N ARG A 10 1.95 0.20 6.38
CA ARG A 10 2.83 -0.94 6.16
C ARG A 10 2.04 -2.17 5.75
N ASP A 11 0.97 -2.48 6.48
CA ASP A 11 0.09 -3.62 6.19
C ASP A 11 -0.52 -3.49 4.79
N ALA A 12 -1.01 -2.30 4.42
CA ALA A 12 -1.60 -2.05 3.11
C ALA A 12 -0.59 -2.28 1.96
N ILE A 13 0.62 -1.72 2.06
CA ILE A 13 1.69 -1.92 1.06
C ILE A 13 2.10 -3.39 0.95
N LEU A 14 2.30 -4.07 2.08
CA LEU A 14 2.75 -5.46 2.11
C LEU A 14 1.68 -6.37 1.51
N LEU A 15 0.42 -6.18 1.90
CA LEU A 15 -0.70 -6.94 1.36
C LEU A 15 -0.84 -6.69 -0.15
N ALA A 16 -0.79 -5.42 -0.58
CA ALA A 16 -0.83 -5.07 -1.99
C ALA A 16 0.31 -5.72 -2.78
N LYS A 17 1.55 -5.70 -2.27
CA LYS A 17 2.68 -6.35 -2.92
C LYS A 17 2.51 -7.88 -2.97
N ASN A 18 2.14 -8.51 -1.87
CA ASN A 18 2.02 -9.97 -1.76
C ASN A 18 0.90 -10.55 -2.62
N HIS A 19 -0.19 -9.81 -2.80
CA HIS A 19 -1.32 -10.24 -3.64
C HIS A 19 -1.22 -9.78 -5.10
N GLY A 20 -0.09 -9.20 -5.52
CA GLY A 20 0.15 -8.82 -6.92
C GLY A 20 -0.64 -7.59 -7.39
N TYR A 21 -0.93 -6.66 -6.48
CA TYR A 21 -1.59 -5.38 -6.82
C TYR A 21 -0.75 -4.49 -7.71
N TYR A 22 0.58 -4.59 -7.61
CA TYR A 22 1.53 -3.83 -8.41
C TYR A 22 2.07 -4.61 -9.62
N GLU A 23 1.55 -5.80 -9.90
CA GLU A 23 1.99 -6.64 -11.02
C GLU A 23 1.25 -6.30 -12.32
N TRP A 24 1.82 -6.75 -13.43
CA TRP A 24 1.19 -6.69 -14.76
C TRP A 24 1.14 -8.09 -15.39
N PRO A 25 -0.05 -8.63 -15.73
CA PRO A 25 -1.37 -8.10 -15.40
C PRO A 25 -1.62 -8.10 -13.89
N ARG A 26 -2.40 -7.12 -13.42
CA ARG A 26 -2.74 -6.98 -11.99
C ARG A 26 -3.54 -8.19 -11.50
N LYS A 27 -3.05 -8.85 -10.44
CA LYS A 27 -3.66 -10.07 -9.88
C LYS A 27 -4.80 -9.79 -8.90
N ILE A 28 -4.79 -8.63 -8.25
CA ILE A 28 -5.82 -8.21 -7.30
C ILE A 28 -6.15 -6.72 -7.48
N ASN A 29 -7.41 -6.34 -7.29
CA ASN A 29 -7.82 -4.93 -7.31
C ASN A 29 -7.96 -4.33 -5.89
N ALA A 30 -8.10 -3.01 -5.82
CA ALA A 30 -8.21 -2.29 -4.56
C ALA A 30 -9.48 -2.63 -3.75
N SER A 31 -10.58 -3.01 -4.40
CA SER A 31 -11.80 -3.42 -3.68
C SER A 31 -11.56 -4.74 -2.95
N GLN A 32 -10.97 -5.72 -3.63
CA GLN A 32 -10.65 -7.03 -3.06
C GLN A 32 -9.64 -6.91 -1.90
N LEU A 33 -8.60 -6.08 -2.03
CA LEU A 33 -7.67 -5.81 -0.93
C LEU A 33 -8.35 -5.14 0.28
N ALA A 34 -9.34 -4.28 0.04
CA ALA A 34 -10.05 -3.60 1.12
C ALA A 34 -10.89 -4.58 1.93
N GLU A 35 -11.48 -5.58 1.26
CA GLU A 35 -12.17 -6.71 1.91
C GLU A 35 -11.22 -7.50 2.81
N TYR A 36 -10.00 -7.83 2.34
CA TYR A 36 -8.98 -8.51 3.17
C TYR A 36 -8.59 -7.73 4.43
N MET A 37 -8.58 -6.39 4.36
CA MET A 37 -8.25 -5.53 5.49
C MET A 37 -9.47 -5.14 6.34
N ASN A 38 -10.68 -5.57 5.95
CA ASN A 38 -11.96 -5.19 6.55
C ASN A 38 -12.15 -3.65 6.66
N ILE A 39 -11.85 -2.94 5.56
CA ILE A 39 -11.99 -1.49 5.42
C ILE A 39 -12.67 -1.12 4.11
N THR A 40 -13.04 0.15 3.95
CA THR A 40 -13.56 0.64 2.68
C THR A 40 -12.45 0.74 1.62
N LYS A 41 -12.82 0.64 0.34
CA LYS A 41 -11.90 0.87 -0.79
C LYS A 41 -11.22 2.23 -0.71
N SER A 42 -11.94 3.29 -0.33
CA SER A 42 -11.36 4.64 -0.21
C SER A 42 -10.32 4.70 0.90
N THR A 43 -10.59 4.11 2.07
CA THR A 43 -9.62 4.00 3.16
C THR A 43 -8.37 3.22 2.75
N LEU A 44 -8.53 2.10 2.03
CA LEU A 44 -7.38 1.35 1.52
C LEU A 44 -6.53 2.21 0.57
N VAL A 45 -7.16 2.85 -0.42
CA VAL A 45 -6.45 3.70 -1.39
C VAL A 45 -5.73 4.85 -0.70
N GLU A 46 -6.32 5.42 0.35
CA GLU A 46 -5.66 6.44 1.18
C GLU A 46 -4.42 5.90 1.89
N HIS A 47 -4.52 4.71 2.51
CA HIS A 47 -3.36 4.05 3.14
C HIS A 47 -2.26 3.76 2.12
N LEU A 48 -2.60 3.21 0.96
CA LEU A 48 -1.65 2.94 -0.12
C LEU A 48 -0.98 4.24 -0.59
N ARG A 49 -1.74 5.29 -0.89
CA ARG A 49 -1.19 6.58 -1.35
C ARG A 49 -0.25 7.20 -0.32
N LYS A 50 -0.64 7.21 0.96
CA LYS A 50 0.20 7.75 2.04
C LYS A 50 1.49 6.94 2.19
N ALA A 51 1.39 5.62 2.10
CA ALA A 51 2.54 4.74 2.20
C ALA A 51 3.49 4.87 1.01
N GLU A 52 2.96 4.90 -0.21
CA GLU A 52 3.71 5.13 -1.45
C GLU A 52 4.42 6.48 -1.42
N ASN A 53 3.75 7.56 -1.00
CA ASN A 53 4.36 8.88 -0.85
C ASN A 53 5.49 8.89 0.17
N ALA A 54 5.31 8.23 1.32
CA ALA A 54 6.37 8.13 2.33
C ALA A 54 7.59 7.35 1.80
N LEU A 55 7.35 6.25 1.07
CA LEU A 55 8.42 5.47 0.45
C LEU A 55 9.13 6.25 -0.66
N MET A 56 8.39 6.95 -1.53
CA MET A 56 8.95 7.81 -2.57
C MET A 56 9.78 8.94 -1.96
N HIS A 57 9.29 9.60 -0.91
CA HIS A 57 10.04 10.64 -0.20
C HIS A 57 11.36 10.09 0.34
N GLN A 58 11.35 8.90 0.94
CA GLN A 58 12.60 8.28 1.41
C GLN A 58 13.56 7.91 0.30
N ILE A 59 13.06 7.39 -0.82
CA ILE A 59 13.91 6.96 -1.94
C ILE A 59 14.48 8.18 -2.68
N LEU A 60 13.71 9.25 -2.82
CA LEU A 60 14.09 10.43 -3.61
C LEU A 60 14.85 11.50 -2.81
N ILE A 61 14.55 11.65 -1.51
CA ILE A 61 15.14 12.69 -0.64
C ILE A 61 16.10 12.09 0.40
N GLY A 62 16.10 10.76 0.57
CA GLY A 62 17.02 10.06 1.47
C GLY A 62 18.40 9.73 0.87
N PHE A 63 18.84 10.44 -0.18
CA PHE A 63 20.22 10.44 -0.68
C PHE A 63 20.93 11.74 -0.28
#